data_AF-A0A2E0W6N7-F1
#
_entry.id   AF-A0A2E0W6N7-F1
#
_cell.length_a   1.000
_cell.length_b   1.000
_cell.length_c   1.000
_cell.angle_alpha   90.00
_cell.angle_beta   90.00
_cell.angle_gamma   90.00
#
_symmetry.space_group_name_H-M   'P 1'
#
loop_
_entity.id
_entity.type
_entity.pdbx_description
1 polymer ?
#
loop_
_entity_poly.entity_id
_entity_poly.type
_entity_poly.pdbx_seq_one_letter_code
_entity_poly.pdbx_strand_id
1 'polypeptide(L)'
;MEHYKVGEIAEKIGVNIETLRYYEKIKIMPKPKRMESRYRIYDELDLKRLLFIKRAKELGFTLKEIKELLNIKIESTATCGDVKHLAENKLTDIEERIKDLKSIKNVLVKLVNQCVCEELSTDECPILEVIDPKTKSLKGGDTI
;
A
#
# COMPACT_ATOMS: atom_id res chain seq x y z
N MET A 1 -33.73 8.23 -3.81
CA MET A 1 -32.31 8.20 -3.44
C MET A 1 -31.92 6.73 -3.42
N GLU A 2 -30.96 6.33 -4.24
CA GLU A 2 -30.55 4.93 -4.31
C GLU A 2 -29.78 4.56 -3.03
N HIS A 3 -30.06 3.38 -2.48
CA HIS A 3 -29.36 2.85 -1.31
C HIS A 3 -28.71 1.52 -1.67
N TYR A 4 -27.47 1.35 -1.25
CA TYR A 4 -26.70 0.13 -1.49
C TYR A 4 -26.50 -0.61 -0.17
N LYS A 5 -26.69 -1.92 -0.20
CA LYS A 5 -26.22 -2.80 0.88
C LYS A 5 -24.70 -2.88 0.85
N VAL A 6 -24.10 -3.30 1.97
CA VAL A 6 -22.65 -3.46 2.10
C VAL A 6 -22.03 -4.35 1.02
N GLY A 7 -22.71 -5.43 0.61
CA GLY A 7 -22.22 -6.31 -0.46
C GLY A 7 -22.25 -5.64 -1.83
N GLU A 8 -23.37 -4.99 -2.15
CA GLU A 8 -23.59 -4.31 -3.44
C GLU A 8 -22.57 -3.17 -3.65
N ILE A 9 -22.34 -2.34 -2.61
CA ILE A 9 -21.38 -1.25 -2.74
C ILE A 9 -19.94 -1.74 -2.78
N ALA A 10 -19.60 -2.82 -2.05
CA ALA A 10 -18.28 -3.45 -2.07
C ALA A 10 -17.94 -3.96 -3.48
N GLU A 11 -18.88 -4.66 -4.10
CA GLU A 11 -18.75 -5.14 -5.48
C GLU A 11 -18.62 -3.97 -6.46
N LYS A 12 -19.47 -2.95 -6.35
CA LYS A 12 -19.47 -1.77 -7.23
C LYS A 12 -18.15 -1.00 -7.22
N ILE A 13 -17.46 -0.94 -6.08
CA ILE A 13 -16.15 -0.28 -5.98
C ILE A 13 -14.98 -1.27 -6.13
N GLY A 14 -15.23 -2.57 -6.20
CA GLY A 14 -14.22 -3.61 -6.32
C GLY A 14 -13.33 -3.74 -5.09
N VAL A 15 -13.90 -3.69 -3.89
CA VAL A 15 -13.19 -3.99 -2.63
C VAL A 15 -13.95 -5.06 -1.85
N ASN A 16 -13.28 -5.76 -0.93
CA ASN A 16 -13.98 -6.70 -0.06
C ASN A 16 -14.75 -5.98 1.07
N ILE A 17 -15.70 -6.70 1.69
CA ILE A 17 -16.52 -6.18 2.78
C ILE A 17 -15.66 -5.83 4.00
N GLU A 18 -14.58 -6.57 4.25
CA GLU A 18 -13.63 -6.30 5.33
C GLU A 18 -12.97 -4.92 5.18
N THR A 19 -12.65 -4.50 3.95
CA THR A 19 -12.07 -3.19 3.66
C THR A 19 -13.03 -2.07 4.00
N LEU A 20 -14.32 -2.21 3.65
CA LEU A 20 -15.34 -1.25 4.06
C LEU A 20 -15.46 -1.15 5.59
N ARG A 21 -15.51 -2.29 6.28
CA ARG A 21 -15.53 -2.32 7.75
C ARG A 21 -14.30 -1.68 8.35
N TYR A 22 -13.14 -1.88 7.73
CA TYR A 22 -11.90 -1.26 8.17
C TYR A 22 -11.93 0.26 7.97
N TYR A 23 -12.44 0.74 6.84
CA TYR A 23 -12.63 2.16 6.57
C TYR A 23 -13.58 2.84 7.57
N GLU A 24 -14.66 2.16 7.96
CA GLU A 24 -15.53 2.60 9.06
C GLU A 24 -14.77 2.67 10.40
N LYS A 25 -13.99 1.62 10.72
CA LYS A 25 -13.23 1.52 11.98
C LYS A 25 -12.24 2.67 12.16
N ILE A 26 -11.52 3.03 11.10
CA ILE A 26 -10.54 4.14 11.13
C ILE A 26 -11.18 5.53 10.94
N LYS A 27 -12.51 5.58 10.84
CA LYS A 27 -13.31 6.80 10.64
C LYS A 27 -12.93 7.56 9.36
N ILE A 28 -12.52 6.85 8.31
CA ILE A 28 -12.37 7.44 6.97
C ILE A 28 -13.70 7.42 6.23
N MET A 29 -14.59 6.49 6.56
CA MET A 29 -16.01 6.51 6.20
C MET A 29 -16.87 6.85 7.42
N PRO A 30 -17.97 7.60 7.25
CA PRO A 30 -18.96 7.77 8.32
C PRO A 30 -19.56 6.41 8.69
N LYS A 31 -20.13 6.31 9.91
CA LYS A 31 -20.88 5.11 10.28
C LYS A 31 -22.11 5.00 9.36
N PRO A 32 -22.32 3.88 8.66
CA PRO A 32 -23.46 3.73 7.75
C PRO A 32 -24.76 3.79 8.53
N LYS A 33 -25.80 4.31 7.86
CA LYS A 33 -27.17 4.23 8.38
C LYS A 33 -27.57 2.75 8.47
N ARG A 34 -28.46 2.44 9.40
CA ARG A 34 -29.05 1.10 9.52
C ARG A 34 -30.50 1.18 9.08
N MET A 35 -30.93 0.23 8.26
CA MET A 35 -32.36 0.00 8.03
C MET A 35 -33.02 -0.59 9.28
N GLU A 36 -34.36 -0.53 9.32
CA GLU A 36 -35.19 -1.18 10.34
C GLU A 36 -34.87 -2.68 10.49
N SER A 37 -34.47 -3.32 9.39
CA SER A 37 -34.01 -4.71 9.32
C SER A 37 -32.56 -4.95 9.82
N ARG A 38 -31.92 -3.97 10.47
CA ARG A 38 -30.54 -3.97 11.02
C ARG A 38 -29.41 -4.06 9.99
N TYR A 39 -29.70 -4.09 8.69
CA TYR A 39 -28.65 -4.07 7.65
C TYR A 39 -28.02 -2.67 7.50
N ARG A 40 -26.72 -2.64 7.19
CA ARG A 40 -25.98 -1.42 6.84
C ARG A 40 -26.39 -0.97 5.44
N ILE A 41 -26.75 0.30 5.31
CA ILE A 41 -27.05 0.95 4.03
C ILE A 41 -26.10 2.12 3.80
N TYR A 42 -25.70 2.26 2.54
CA TYR A 42 -24.88 3.34 2.04
C TYR A 42 -25.67 4.09 0.99
N ASP A 43 -25.45 5.39 0.87
CA ASP A 43 -26.07 6.21 -0.18
C ASP A 43 -25.07 6.59 -1.29
N GLU A 44 -25.52 7.40 -2.24
CA GLU A 44 -24.68 7.87 -3.35
C GLU A 44 -23.49 8.74 -2.88
N LEU A 45 -23.61 9.44 -1.74
CA LEU A 45 -22.51 10.24 -1.19
C LEU A 45 -21.43 9.32 -0.63
N ASP A 46 -21.84 8.24 0.03
CA ASP A 46 -20.92 7.19 0.48
C ASP A 46 -20.18 6.56 -0.71
N LEU A 47 -20.89 6.25 -1.80
CA LEU A 47 -20.28 5.71 -3.02
C LEU A 47 -19.24 6.68 -3.62
N LYS A 48 -19.58 7.97 -3.74
CA LYS A 48 -18.64 9.00 -4.23
C LYS A 48 -17.41 9.11 -3.34
N ARG A 49 -17.57 9.01 -2.01
CA ARG A 49 -16.47 9.03 -1.05
C ARG A 49 -15.59 7.78 -1.18
N LEU A 50 -16.18 6.61 -1.35
CA LEU A 50 -15.44 5.35 -1.55
C LEU A 50 -14.65 5.34 -2.86
N LEU A 51 -15.23 5.85 -3.95
CA LEU A 51 -14.51 6.02 -5.22
C LEU A 51 -13.34 7.00 -5.09
N PHE A 52 -13.49 8.06 -4.30
CA PHE A 52 -12.38 8.97 -4.00
C PHE A 52 -11.25 8.26 -3.25
N ILE A 53 -11.59 7.50 -2.19
CA ILE A 53 -10.61 6.73 -1.40
C ILE A 53 -9.87 5.73 -2.31
N LYS A 54 -10.59 5.02 -3.19
CA LYS A 54 -10.00 4.07 -4.13
C LYS A 54 -8.99 4.73 -5.06
N ARG A 55 -9.36 5.82 -5.72
CA ARG A 55 -8.46 6.55 -6.65
C ARG A 55 -7.24 7.10 -5.94
N ALA A 56 -7.42 7.68 -4.75
CA ALA A 56 -6.29 8.18 -3.98
C ALA A 56 -5.35 7.04 -3.53
N LYS A 57 -5.90 5.87 -3.20
CA LYS A 57 -5.10 4.66 -2.93
C LYS A 57 -4.27 4.21 -4.13
N GLU A 58 -4.86 4.22 -5.33
CA GLU A 58 -4.18 3.85 -6.58
C GLU A 58 -3.02 4.81 -6.91
N LEU A 59 -3.15 6.09 -6.53
CA LEU A 59 -2.07 7.09 -6.62
C LEU A 59 -0.99 6.95 -5.53
N GLY A 60 -1.12 5.94 -4.65
CA GLY A 60 -0.15 5.64 -3.61
C GLY A 60 -0.41 6.33 -2.27
N PHE A 61 -1.45 7.17 -2.14
CA PHE A 61 -1.72 7.86 -0.88
C PHE A 61 -2.01 6.87 0.26
N THR A 62 -1.49 7.18 1.44
CA THR A 62 -1.77 6.41 2.66
C THR A 62 -3.19 6.70 3.15
N LEU A 63 -3.78 5.83 3.98
CA LEU A 63 -5.12 6.10 4.53
C LEU A 63 -5.15 7.36 5.40
N LYS A 64 -4.00 7.73 5.98
CA LYS A 64 -3.85 8.96 6.75
C LYS A 64 -3.92 10.18 5.84
N GLU A 65 -3.14 10.21 4.76
CA GLU A 65 -3.19 11.27 3.74
C GLU A 65 -4.59 11.39 3.11
N ILE A 66 -5.23 10.26 2.79
CA ILE A 66 -6.58 10.27 2.20
C ILE A 66 -7.59 10.88 3.16
N LYS A 67 -7.46 10.60 4.47
CA LYS A 67 -8.33 11.21 5.47
C LYS A 67 -8.13 12.72 5.53
N GLU A 68 -6.90 13.20 5.40
CA GLU A 68 -6.57 14.62 5.33
C GLU A 68 -7.17 15.27 4.08
N LEU A 69 -7.00 14.66 2.91
CA LEU A 69 -7.64 15.12 1.66
C LEU A 69 -9.16 15.19 1.77
N LEU A 70 -9.78 14.23 2.46
CA LEU A 70 -11.23 14.21 2.69
C LEU A 70 -11.67 15.32 3.65
N ASN A 71 -10.84 15.72 4.60
CA ASN A 71 -11.12 16.84 5.51
C ASN A 71 -11.01 18.17 4.77
N ILE A 72 -9.93 18.38 4.01
CA ILE A 72 -9.72 19.56 3.16
C ILE A 72 -10.91 19.76 2.23
N LYS A 73 -11.45 18.69 1.64
CA LYS A 73 -12.62 18.78 0.75
C LYS A 73 -13.90 19.29 1.43
N ILE A 74 -14.03 19.10 2.75
CA ILE A 74 -15.23 19.47 3.52
C ILE A 74 -15.05 20.85 4.17
N GLU A 75 -13.81 21.26 4.46
CA GLU A 75 -13.49 22.54 5.05
C GLU A 75 -13.77 23.70 4.10
N SER A 76 -14.55 24.68 4.55
CA SER A 76 -14.98 25.82 3.73
C SER A 76 -13.84 26.79 3.38
N THR A 77 -12.75 26.75 4.15
CA THR A 77 -11.57 27.63 3.98
C THR A 77 -10.42 26.96 3.24
N ALA A 78 -10.55 25.68 2.90
CA ALA A 78 -9.53 24.95 2.18
C ALA A 78 -9.32 25.50 0.77
N THR A 79 -8.07 25.50 0.33
CA THR A 79 -7.65 26.00 -0.98
C THR A 79 -7.12 24.87 -1.85
N CYS A 80 -7.04 25.11 -3.17
CA CYS A 80 -6.31 24.22 -4.06
C CYS A 80 -4.82 24.10 -3.69
N GLY A 81 -4.27 25.09 -2.97
CA GLY A 81 -2.89 25.07 -2.46
C GLY A 81 -2.67 23.97 -1.42
N ASP A 82 -3.64 23.74 -0.54
CA ASP A 82 -3.54 22.70 0.50
C ASP A 82 -3.51 21.29 -0.13
N VAL A 83 -4.35 21.08 -1.16
CA VAL A 83 -4.35 19.83 -1.94
C VAL A 83 -3.05 19.67 -2.72
N LYS A 84 -2.53 20.75 -3.31
CA LYS A 84 -1.26 20.76 -4.05
C LYS A 84 -0.10 20.37 -3.15
N HIS A 85 -0.02 20.92 -1.94
CA HIS A 85 1.04 20.60 -0.99
C HIS A 85 1.06 19.11 -0.61
N LEU A 86 -0.10 18.50 -0.38
CA LEU A 86 -0.17 17.05 -0.13
C LEU A 86 0.27 16.21 -1.34
N ALA A 87 -0.06 16.65 -2.56
CA ALA A 87 0.39 15.98 -3.77
C ALA A 87 1.91 16.13 -3.99
N GLU A 88 2.49 17.29 -3.70
CA GLU A 88 3.94 17.55 -3.79
C GLU A 88 4.73 16.71 -2.79
N ASN A 89 4.25 16.60 -1.55
CA ASN A 89 4.83 15.70 -0.55
C ASN A 89 4.76 14.25 -1.04
N LYS A 90 3.61 13.86 -1.61
CA LYS A 90 3.47 12.49 -2.13
C LYS A 90 4.40 12.19 -3.30
N LEU A 91 4.59 13.17 -4.19
CA LEU A 91 5.53 13.07 -5.29
C LEU A 91 6.95 12.86 -4.76
N THR A 92 7.35 13.63 -3.75
CA THR A 92 8.66 13.52 -3.10
C THR A 92 8.87 12.12 -2.50
N ASP A 93 7.91 11.61 -1.74
CA ASP A 93 7.96 10.25 -1.17
C ASP A 93 8.13 9.16 -2.25
N ILE A 94 7.43 9.33 -3.38
CA ILE A 94 7.51 8.39 -4.51
C ILE A 94 8.89 8.44 -5.15
N GLU A 95 9.44 9.64 -5.37
CA GLU A 95 10.76 9.83 -5.95
C GLU A 95 11.88 9.22 -5.08
N GLU A 96 11.81 9.42 -3.76
CA GLU A 96 12.71 8.78 -2.80
C GLU A 96 12.61 7.26 -2.88
N ARG A 97 11.40 6.72 -2.88
CA ARG A 97 11.19 5.27 -2.97
C ARG A 97 11.68 4.69 -4.30
N ILE A 98 11.54 5.42 -5.40
CA ILE A 98 12.11 5.04 -6.70
C ILE A 98 13.64 4.98 -6.62
N LYS A 99 14.27 5.97 -5.97
CA LYS A 99 15.72 6.01 -5.79
C LYS A 99 16.22 4.81 -4.98
N ASP A 100 15.54 4.47 -3.90
CA ASP A 100 15.87 3.31 -3.06
C ASP A 100 15.69 2.00 -3.82
N LEU A 101 14.55 1.84 -4.51
CA LEU A 101 14.28 0.65 -5.33
C LEU A 101 15.28 0.48 -6.47
N LYS A 102 15.72 1.57 -7.10
CA LYS A 102 16.80 1.53 -8.11
C LYS A 102 18.11 1.08 -7.49
N SER A 103 18.43 1.54 -6.29
CA SER A 103 19.66 1.15 -5.57
C SER A 103 19.64 -0.35 -5.23
N ILE A 104 18.52 -0.84 -4.68
CA ILE A 104 18.30 -2.27 -4.39
C ILE A 104 18.38 -3.10 -5.67
N LYS A 105 17.71 -2.67 -6.74
CA LYS A 105 17.78 -3.34 -8.05
C LYS A 105 19.22 -3.45 -8.54
N ASN A 106 20.01 -2.39 -8.45
CA ASN A 106 21.39 -2.41 -8.93
C ASN A 106 22.26 -3.40 -8.13
N VAL A 107 22.04 -3.52 -6.82
CA VAL A 107 22.71 -4.54 -5.99
C VAL A 107 22.29 -5.94 -6.43
N LEU A 108 20.99 -6.20 -6.55
CA LEU A 108 20.46 -7.50 -6.98
C LEU A 108 20.97 -7.91 -8.37
N VAL A 109 21.01 -6.98 -9.33
CA VAL A 109 21.56 -7.25 -10.67
C VAL A 109 23.03 -7.67 -10.61
N LYS A 110 23.85 -7.03 -9.78
CA LYS A 110 25.25 -7.44 -9.59
C LYS A 110 25.36 -8.85 -9.01
N LEU A 111 24.57 -9.13 -7.97
CA LEU A 111 24.57 -10.43 -7.30
C LEU A 111 24.12 -11.56 -8.25
N VAL A 112 23.06 -11.32 -9.03
CA VAL A 112 22.58 -12.27 -10.04
C VAL A 112 23.65 -12.51 -11.12
N ASN A 113 24.31 -11.46 -11.62
CA ASN A 113 25.35 -11.60 -12.64
C ASN A 113 26.65 -12.26 -12.13
N GLN A 114 26.93 -12.17 -10.82
CA GLN A 114 28.08 -12.84 -10.18
C GLN A 114 27.83 -14.33 -9.94
N CYS A 115 26.57 -14.75 -9.91
CA CYS A 115 26.18 -16.13 -9.79
C CYS A 115 26.25 -16.79 -11.19
N VAL A 116 27.38 -17.41 -11.52
CA VAL A 116 27.64 -18.03 -12.84
C VAL A 116 27.13 -19.49 -12.89
N CYS A 117 26.37 -19.91 -11.88
CA CYS A 117 26.37 -21.31 -11.46
C CYS A 117 24.94 -21.83 -11.28
N GLU A 118 24.44 -22.60 -12.23
CA GLU A 118 23.22 -23.42 -12.04
C GLU A 118 23.54 -24.73 -11.29
N GLU A 119 24.83 -25.11 -11.17
CA GLU A 119 25.28 -26.42 -10.68
C GLU A 119 26.17 -26.38 -9.42
N LEU A 120 26.54 -25.20 -8.90
CA LEU A 120 27.33 -25.12 -7.65
C LEU A 120 26.44 -25.29 -6.41
N SER A 121 27.02 -25.83 -5.34
CA SER A 121 26.33 -25.96 -4.05
C SER A 121 26.02 -24.58 -3.46
N THR A 122 25.00 -24.53 -2.59
CA THR A 122 24.59 -23.29 -1.91
C THR A 122 25.70 -22.69 -1.04
N ASP A 123 26.70 -23.47 -0.66
CA ASP A 123 27.85 -23.04 0.14
C ASP A 123 28.81 -22.13 -0.64
N GLU A 124 28.76 -22.16 -1.97
CA GLU A 124 29.60 -21.34 -2.86
C GLU A 124 28.80 -20.23 -3.55
N CYS A 125 27.54 -20.02 -3.12
CA CYS A 125 26.65 -19.03 -3.71
C CYS A 125 27.03 -17.60 -3.27
N PRO A 126 27.49 -16.72 -4.20
CA PRO A 126 27.85 -15.34 -3.86
C PRO A 126 26.68 -14.51 -3.32
N ILE A 127 25.45 -14.89 -3.69
CA ILE A 127 24.23 -14.24 -3.22
C ILE A 127 23.99 -14.53 -1.73
N LEU A 128 24.18 -15.79 -1.30
CA LEU A 128 24.01 -16.20 0.10
C LEU A 128 25.14 -15.66 0.99
N GLU A 129 26.36 -15.52 0.49
CA GLU A 129 27.46 -14.87 1.23
C GLU A 129 27.14 -13.41 1.58
N VAL A 130 26.44 -12.70 0.70
CA VAL A 130 26.08 -11.29 0.91
C VAL A 130 24.84 -11.11 1.79
N ILE A 131 23.89 -12.06 1.75
CA ILE A 131 22.63 -11.99 2.52
C ILE A 131 22.79 -12.60 3.93
N ASP A 132 23.60 -13.66 4.07
CA ASP A 132 23.85 -14.34 5.33
C ASP A 132 25.34 -14.22 5.75
N PRO A 133 25.67 -13.32 6.69
CA PRO A 133 27.04 -13.11 7.15
C PRO A 133 27.64 -14.31 7.91
N LYS A 134 26.90 -15.41 8.13
CA LYS A 134 27.38 -16.62 8.83
C LYS A 134 27.82 -17.78 7.91
N THR A 135 27.70 -17.64 6.59
CA THR A 135 28.04 -18.72 5.63
C THR A 135 29.53 -19.09 5.57
N LYS A 136 30.42 -18.31 6.20
CA LYS A 136 31.88 -18.56 6.16
C LYS A 136 32.44 -19.49 7.26
N SER A 137 31.60 -20.21 8.01
CA SER A 137 32.06 -20.93 9.21
C SER A 137 31.68 -22.42 9.27
N LEU A 138 31.90 -23.20 8.20
CA LEU A 138 31.99 -24.68 8.26
C LEU A 138 32.99 -25.26 7.24
N LYS A 139 34.23 -24.75 7.19
CA LYS A 139 35.37 -25.57 6.73
C LYS A 139 36.54 -25.40 7.70
N GLY A 140 36.46 -26.16 8.79
CA GLY A 140 37.58 -26.50 9.65
C GLY A 140 37.43 -27.97 10.04
N GLY A 141 38.34 -28.81 9.54
CA GLY A 141 38.35 -30.24 9.86
C GLY A 141 39.26 -31.05 8.93
N ASP A 142 40.58 -30.90 9.10
CA ASP A 142 41.59 -31.87 8.67
C ASP A 142 41.27 -33.28 9.22
N THR A 143 41.49 -34.33 8.41
CA THR A 143 41.66 -35.76 8.77
C THR A 143 41.98 -36.47 7.43
N ILE A 144 43.12 -37.08 7.08
CA ILE A 144 44.39 -37.54 7.68
C ILE A 144 45.47 -37.37 6.60
#